data_AF-A0AAN5D2H1-F1
#
_entry.id   AF-A0AAN5D2H1-F1
#
_cell.length_a   1.000
_cell.length_b   1.000
_cell.length_c   1.000
_cell.angle_alpha   90.00
_cell.angle_beta   90.00
_cell.angle_gamma   90.00
#
_symmetry.space_group_name_H-M   'P 1'
#
loop_
_entity.id
_entity.type
_entity.pdbx_description
1 polymer ?
#
loop_
_entity_poly.entity_id
_entity_poly.type
_entity_poly.pdbx_seq_one_letter_code
_entity_poly.pdbx_strand_id
1 'polypeptide(L)' 'MKGVFYSNTDLLRMADKYNLHGLLEHCLSKLKTTKDFKEIQESSIFGDLSPETVRLLFTRHLN' A
#
# COMPACT_ATOMS: atom_id res chain seq x y z
N MET A 1 11.91 -20.90 13.31
CA MET A 1 11.76 -19.46 13.04
C MET A 1 10.31 -19.23 12.65
N LYS A 2 9.52 -18.49 13.45
CA LYS A 2 8.14 -18.17 13.09
C LYS A 2 8.19 -17.21 11.90
N GLY A 3 7.77 -17.66 10.72
CA GLY A 3 7.63 -16.79 9.56
C GLY A 3 6.62 -15.70 9.91
N VAL A 4 7.08 -14.47 10.01
CA VAL A 4 6.19 -13.32 10.17
C VAL A 4 5.50 -13.16 8.82
N PHE A 5 4.23 -13.53 8.75
CA PHE A 5 3.41 -13.27 7.58
C PHE A 5 3.09 -11.78 7.58
N TYR A 6 3.74 -11.02 6.70
CA TYR A 6 3.43 -9.62 6.49
C TYR A 6 2.23 -9.52 5.56
N SER A 7 1.21 -8.78 5.99
CA SER A 7 0.06 -8.47 5.14
C SER A 7 0.51 -7.56 4.00
N ASN A 8 -0.22 -7.54 2.87
CA ASN A 8 0.11 -6.64 1.76
C ASN A 8 0.12 -5.16 2.19
N THR A 9 -0.69 -4.82 3.19
CA THR A 9 -0.74 -3.52 3.86
C THR A 9 0.55 -3.22 4.65
N ASP A 10 1.07 -4.18 5.40
CA ASP A 10 2.34 -4.03 6.13
C ASP A 10 3.52 -3.82 5.18
N LEU A 11 3.52 -4.55 4.06
CA LEU A 11 4.52 -4.39 3.00
C LEU A 11 4.43 -3.00 2.34
N LEU A 12 3.22 -2.48 2.12
CA LEU A 12 3.01 -1.14 1.59
C LEU A 12 3.55 -0.07 2.56
N ARG A 13 3.24 -0.19 3.85
CA ARG A 13 3.74 0.72 4.89
C ARG A 13 5.27 0.69 4.97
N MET A 14 5.87 -0.49 4.89
CA MET A 14 7.33 -0.62 4.89
C MET A 14 7.93 -0.03 3.61
N ALA A 15 7.30 -0.27 2.45
CA ALA A 15 7.76 0.26 1.19
C ALA A 15 7.77 1.79 1.18
N ASP A 16 6.71 2.40 1.70
CA ASP A 16 6.61 3.85 1.90
C ASP A 16 7.66 4.36 2.90
N LYS A 17 7.72 3.76 4.09
CA LYS A 17 8.64 4.17 5.17
C LYS A 17 10.12 4.12 4.78
N TYR A 18 10.51 3.13 3.96
CA TYR A 18 11.89 2.94 3.53
C TYR A 18 12.15 3.41 2.09
N ASN A 19 11.19 4.12 1.45
CA ASN A 19 11.28 4.60 0.06
C ASN A 19 11.63 3.50 -0.96
N LEU A 20 11.17 2.26 -0.72
CA LEU A 20 11.40 1.11 -1.58
C LEU A 20 10.46 1.15 -2.78
N HIS A 21 10.80 1.96 -3.77
CA HIS A 21 9.99 2.17 -4.97
C HIS A 21 9.57 0.87 -5.67
N GLY A 22 10.47 -0.10 -5.84
CA GLY A 22 10.13 -1.37 -6.49
C GLY A 22 9.12 -2.21 -5.71
N LEU A 23 9.20 -2.17 -4.36
CA LEU A 23 8.23 -2.86 -3.50
C LEU A 23 6.89 -2.12 -3.49
N LEU A 24 6.93 -0.79 -3.45
CA LEU A 24 5.75 0.07 -3.52
C LEU A 24 5.00 -0.19 -4.84
N GLU A 25 5.69 -0.18 -5.97
CA GLU A 25 5.09 -0.49 -7.27
C GLU A 25 4.53 -1.90 -7.35
N HIS A 26 5.21 -2.90 -6.77
CA HIS A 26 4.71 -4.27 -6.73
C HIS A 26 3.42 -4.37 -5.91
N CYS A 27 3.36 -3.72 -4.74
CA CYS A 27 2.15 -3.63 -3.93
C CYS A 27 1.04 -2.87 -4.68
N LEU A 28 1.32 -1.70 -5.25
CA LEU A 28 0.36 -0.92 -6.04
C LEU A 28 -0.15 -1.71 -7.26
N SER A 29 0.69 -2.52 -7.90
CA SER A 29 0.28 -3.37 -9.03
C SER A 29 -0.63 -4.53 -8.62
N LYS A 30 -0.61 -4.95 -7.35
CA LYS A 30 -1.57 -5.93 -6.81
C LYS A 30 -2.91 -5.29 -6.45
N LEU A 31 -2.89 -4.02 -6.05
CA LEU A 31 -4.06 -3.22 -5.65
C LEU A 31 -4.80 -2.68 -6.88
N LYS A 32 -5.27 -3.57 -7.75
CA LYS A 32 -6.03 -3.19 -8.96
C LYS A 32 -7.54 -3.12 -8.69
N THR A 33 -8.02 -3.68 -7.59
CA THR A 33 -9.45 -3.78 -7.32
C THR A 33 -9.91 -2.66 -6.40
N THR A 34 -11.05 -2.05 -6.70
CA THR A 34 -11.69 -1.03 -5.84
C THR A 34 -11.97 -1.53 -4.41
N LYS A 35 -12.09 -2.85 -4.23
CA LYS A 35 -12.18 -3.50 -2.92
C LYS A 35 -10.90 -3.37 -2.12
N ASP A 36 -9.75 -3.61 -2.75
CA ASP A 36 -8.44 -3.54 -2.08
C ASP A 36 -8.13 -2.09 -1.64
N PHE A 37 -8.54 -1.11 -2.45
CA PHE A 37 -8.42 0.30 -2.08
C PHE A 37 -9.26 0.65 -0.86
N LYS A 38 -10.53 0.21 -0.82
CA LYS A 38 -11.37 0.40 0.36
C LYS A 38 -10.78 -0.28 1.59
N GLU A 39 -10.23 -1.48 1.43
CA GLU A 39 -9.60 -2.22 2.52
C GLU A 39 -8.39 -1.47 3.09
N ILE A 40 -7.57 -0.87 2.22
CA ILE A 40 -6.46 0.00 2.66
C ILE A 40 -6.99 1.27 3.31
N GLN A 41 -7.97 1.94 2.71
CA GLN A 41 -8.55 3.17 3.24
C GLN A 41 -9.21 2.97 4.61
N GLU A 42 -9.85 1.82 4.83
CA GLU A 42 -10.46 1.43 6.09
C GLU A 42 -9.44 0.90 7.11
N SER A 43 -8.24 0.53 6.67
CA SER A 43 -7.17 0.07 7.55
C SER A 43 -6.46 1.24 8.25
N SER A 44 -6.02 1.02 9.49
CA SER A 44 -5.27 2.03 10.26
C SER A 44 -3.95 2.46 9.63
N ILE A 45 -3.42 1.71 8.65
CA ILE A 45 -2.17 2.10 7.97
C ILE A 45 -2.35 3.27 7.00
N PHE A 46 -3.58 3.59 6.57
CA PHE A 46 -3.79 4.68 5.61
C PHE A 46 -3.32 6.03 6.16
N GLY A 47 -3.49 6.27 7.47
CA GLY A 47 -2.98 7.46 8.15
C GLY A 47 -1.47 7.47 8.36
N ASP A 48 -0.82 6.30 8.24
CA ASP A 48 0.64 6.14 8.36
C ASP A 48 1.36 6.30 7.01
N LEU A 49 0.64 6.35 5.89
CA LEU A 49 1.22 6.50 4.55
C LEU A 49 1.56 7.96 4.25
N SER A 50 2.65 8.17 3.52
CA SER A 50 3.01 9.49 3.03
C SER A 50 1.94 10.05 2.07
N PRO A 51 1.78 11.39 2.00
CA PRO A 51 0.86 12.02 1.06
C PRO A 51 1.13 11.62 -0.40
N GLU A 52 2.39 11.33 -0.73
CA GLU A 52 2.80 10.92 -2.07
C GLU A 52 2.29 9.51 -2.42
N THR A 53 2.41 8.56 -1.50
CA THR A 53 1.87 7.21 -1.68
C THR A 53 0.35 7.21 -1.73
N VAL A 54 -0.30 8.02 -0.90
CA VAL A 54 -1.76 8.23 -0.98
C VAL A 54 -2.15 8.78 -2.37
N ARG A 55 -1.42 9.78 -2.88
CA ARG A 55 -1.65 10.33 -4.22
C ARG A 55 -1.50 9.26 -5.32
N LEU A 56 -0.48 8.40 -5.22
CA LEU A 56 -0.25 7.30 -6.17
C LEU A 56 -1.39 6.27 -6.15
N LEU A 57 -1.89 5.92 -4.96
CA LEU A 57 -3.06 5.05 -4.80
C LEU A 57 -4.30 5.63 -5.49
N PHE A 58 -4.61 6.91 -5.26
CA PHE A 58 -5.75 7.58 -5.91
C PHE A 58 -5.58 7.72 -7.42
N THR A 59 -4.38 8.06 -7.90
CA THR A 59 -4.10 8.27 -9.33
C THR A 59 -4.30 6.99 -10.15
N ARG A 60 -3.96 5.82 -9.58
CA ARG A 60 -4.13 4.52 -10.24
C ARG A 60 -5.56 3.98 -10.20
N HIS A 61 -6.42 4.49 -9.31
CA HIS A 61 -7.81 4.03 -9.17
C HIS A 61 -8.85 4.94 -9.83
N LEU A 62 -8.49 6.19 -10.16
CA LEU A 62 -9.37 7.18 -10.80
C LEU A 62 -9.13 7.35 -12.32
N ASN A 63 -8.18 6.63 -12.91
CA ASN A 63 -8.00 6.47 -14.36
C ASN A 63 -8.35 5.04 -14.78
#